data_AF-A0A538EYZ9-F1
#
_entry.id   AF-A0A538EYZ9-F1
#
_cell.length_a   1.000
_cell.length_b   1.000
_cell.length_c   1.000
_cell.angle_alpha   90.00
_cell.angle_beta   90.00
_cell.angle_gamma   90.00
#
_symmetry.space_group_name_H-M   'P 1'
#
loop_
_entity.id
_entity.type
_entity.pdbx_description
1 polymer ?
#
loop_
_entity_poly.entity_id
_entity_poly.type
_entity_poly.pdbx_seq_one_letter_code
_entity_poly.pdbx_strand_id
1 'polypeptide(L)' 'MAIGLLHPGEMGSAVGEDLLAAGRHVLWVSTGRSAETAARAEQAGLEDAGTMEELARRSELILS' A
#
# COMPACT_ATOMS: atom_id res chain seq x y z
N MET A 1 10.56 4.55 -8.01
CA MET A 1 9.24 4.58 -8.67
C MET A 1 8.33 3.68 -7.87
N ALA A 2 7.33 4.24 -7.18
CA ALA A 2 6.41 3.49 -6.33
C ALA A 2 4.95 3.69 -6.75
N ILE A 3 4.13 2.68 -6.51
CA ILE A 3 2.68 2.71 -6.67
C ILE A 3 2.08 2.85 -5.26
N GLY A 4 1.25 3.86 -5.07
CA GLY A 4 0.54 4.06 -3.80
C GLY A 4 -0.78 3.30 -3.79
N LEU A 5 -1.07 2.60 -2.70
CA LEU A 5 -2.32 1.89 -2.47
C LEU A 5 -3.00 2.46 -1.21
N LEU A 6 -4.15 3.12 -1.36
CA LEU A 6 -4.81 3.79 -0.23
C LEU A 6 -5.51 2.82 0.71
N HIS A 7 -6.09 1.76 0.16
CA HIS A 7 -6.98 0.86 0.90
C HIS A 7 -6.58 -0.60 0.66
N PRO A 8 -5.58 -1.14 1.39
CA PRO A 8 -5.28 -2.57 1.38
C PRO A 8 -6.36 -3.35 2.15
N GLY A 9 -7.57 -3.37 1.58
CA GLY A 9 -8.62 -4.33 1.94
C GLY A 9 -8.22 -5.75 1.55
N GLU A 10 -9.18 -6.70 1.47
CA GLU A 10 -8.86 -8.04 0.95
C GLU A 10 -8.37 -7.96 -0.51
N MET A 11 -9.16 -7.33 -1.37
CA MET A 11 -8.79 -7.12 -2.78
C MET A 11 -7.54 -6.25 -2.93
N GLY A 12 -7.47 -5.15 -2.18
CA GLY A 12 -6.33 -4.22 -2.29
C GLY A 12 -5.01 -4.88 -1.91
N SER A 13 -5.00 -5.72 -0.87
CA SER A 13 -3.79 -6.44 -0.45
C SER A 13 -3.34 -7.43 -1.53
N ALA A 14 -4.25 -8.19 -2.11
CA ALA A 14 -3.93 -9.12 -3.22
C ALA A 14 -3.38 -8.38 -4.45
N VAL A 15 -3.96 -7.24 -4.82
CA VAL A 15 -3.42 -6.38 -5.90
C VAL A 15 -2.02 -5.89 -5.57
N GLY A 16 -1.78 -5.51 -4.30
CA GLY A 16 -0.46 -5.12 -3.82
C GLY A 16 0.56 -6.26 -3.95
N GLU A 17 0.20 -7.48 -3.58
CA GLU A 17 1.04 -8.67 -3.74
C GLU A 17 1.38 -8.93 -5.21
N ASP A 18 0.39 -8.86 -6.11
CA ASP A 18 0.62 -9.03 -7.56
C ASP A 18 1.59 -7.98 -8.12
N LEU A 19 1.46 -6.73 -7.68
CA LEU A 19 2.37 -5.64 -8.07
C LEU A 19 3.80 -5.88 -7.54
N LEU A 20 3.94 -6.33 -6.29
CA LEU A 20 5.23 -6.70 -5.70
C LEU A 20 5.85 -7.89 -6.45
N ALA A 21 5.07 -8.92 -6.76
CA ALA A 21 5.51 -10.08 -7.55
C ALA A 21 5.97 -9.68 -8.96
N ALA A 22 5.38 -8.64 -9.53
CA ALA A 22 5.82 -8.02 -10.79
C ALA A 22 7.06 -7.12 -10.66
N GLY A 23 7.68 -7.05 -9.47
CA GLY A 23 8.88 -6.25 -9.19
C GLY A 23 8.61 -4.75 -9.04
N ARG A 24 7.37 -4.34 -8.75
CA ARG A 24 7.04 -2.95 -8.43
C ARG A 24 7.23 -2.68 -6.94
N HIS A 25 7.48 -1.43 -6.60
CA HIS A 25 7.46 -0.98 -5.21
C HIS A 25 6.05 -0.49 -4.89
N VAL A 26 5.45 -1.00 -3.81
CA VAL A 26 4.09 -0.64 -3.40
C VAL A 26 4.13 0.00 -2.02
N LEU A 27 3.59 1.21 -1.94
CA LEU A 27 3.44 1.97 -0.70
C LEU A 27 1.98 1.98 -0.26
N TRP A 28 1.71 2.04 1.04
CA TRP A 28 0.37 2.24 1.57
C TRP A 28 0.34 3.28 2.71
N VAL A 29 -0.85 3.71 3.14
CA VAL A 29 -1.04 4.67 4.24
C VAL A 29 -1.60 3.97 5.47
N SER A 30 -0.80 3.79 6.52
CA SER A 30 -1.29 3.24 7.79
C SER A 30 -2.11 4.22 8.63
N THR A 31 -1.86 5.53 8.52
CA THR A 31 -2.52 6.53 9.38
C THR A 31 -4.05 6.46 9.26
N GLY A 32 -4.72 6.29 10.40
CA GLY A 32 -6.18 6.23 10.48
C GLY A 32 -6.80 4.95 9.92
N ARG A 33 -6.00 3.89 9.70
CA ARG A 33 -6.49 2.55 9.30
C ARG A 33 -6.58 1.63 10.53
N SER A 34 -7.43 0.60 10.42
CA SER A 34 -7.61 -0.38 11.49
C SER A 34 -6.40 -1.33 11.58
N ALA A 35 -6.21 -1.96 12.75
CA ALA A 35 -5.19 -2.99 12.95
C ALA A 35 -5.35 -4.17 11.98
N GLU A 36 -6.59 -4.56 11.64
CA GLU A 36 -6.86 -5.60 10.64
C GLU A 36 -6.40 -5.21 9.23
N THR A 37 -6.45 -3.91 8.89
CA THR A 37 -5.94 -3.41 7.61
C THR A 37 -4.40 -3.39 7.61
N ALA A 38 -3.80 -2.96 8.71
CA ALA A 38 -2.34 -3.00 8.88
C ALA A 38 -1.79 -4.43 8.78
N ALA A 39 -2.41 -5.39 9.48
CA ALA A 39 -1.99 -6.79 9.43
C ALA A 39 -2.02 -7.38 8.02
N ARG A 40 -3.05 -7.05 7.21
CA ARG A 40 -3.11 -7.48 5.81
C ARG A 40 -2.04 -6.84 4.95
N ALA A 41 -1.79 -5.53 5.12
CA ALA A 41 -0.73 -4.84 4.40
C ALA A 41 0.67 -5.40 4.75
N GLU A 42 0.91 -5.72 6.02
CA GLU A 42 2.14 -6.37 6.48
C GLU A 42 2.30 -7.79 5.91
N GLN A 43 1.22 -8.58 5.91
CA GLN A 43 1.21 -9.92 5.32
C GLN A 43 1.50 -9.90 3.81
N ALA A 44 0.94 -8.91 3.12
CA ALA A 44 1.19 -8.65 1.70
C ALA A 44 2.57 -8.06 1.42
N GLY A 45 3.35 -7.68 2.43
CA GLY A 45 4.68 -7.09 2.28
C GLY A 45 4.67 -5.64 1.75
N LEU A 46 3.56 -4.91 1.92
CA LEU A 46 3.44 -3.52 1.48
C LEU A 46 4.28 -2.60 2.37
N GLU A 47 4.98 -1.65 1.76
CA GLU A 47 5.77 -0.68 2.50
C GLU A 47 4.86 0.45 3.04
N ASP A 48 4.92 0.72 4.34
CA ASP A 48 4.13 1.80 4.93
C ASP A 48 4.78 3.18 4.69
N ALA A 49 4.02 4.08 4.06
CA ALA A 49 4.39 5.49 3.91
C ALA A 49 3.95 6.35 5.10
N GLY A 50 3.16 5.79 6.03
CA GLY A 50 2.65 6.46 7.22
C GLY A 50 1.50 7.40 6.89
N THR A 51 1.74 8.44 6.08
CA THR A 51 0.77 9.50 5.79
C THR A 51 0.41 9.59 4.31
N MET A 52 -0.78 10.15 4.02
CA MET A 52 -1.21 10.43 2.65
C MET A 52 -0.26 11.39 1.92
N GLU A 53 0.30 12.38 2.63
CA GLU A 53 1.23 13.33 2.05
C GLU A 53 2.51 12.62 1.57
N GLU A 54 3.07 11.73 2.40
CA GLU A 54 4.28 11.01 2.04
C GLU A 54 4.05 9.98 0.95
N LEU A 55 2.90 9.31 0.97
CA LEU A 55 2.48 8.43 -0.13
C LEU A 55 2.38 9.20 -1.44
N ALA A 56 1.72 10.38 -1.45
CA ALA A 56 1.58 11.21 -2.65
C ALA A 56 2.93 11.76 -3.14
N ARG A 57 3.86 12.06 -2.24
CA ARG A 57 5.21 12.53 -2.58
C ARG A 57 6.05 11.44 -3.26
N ARG A 58 5.89 10.18 -2.83
CA ARG A 58 6.72 9.04 -3.25
C ARG A 58 6.11 8.21 -4.38
N SER A 59 4.80 8.30 -4.59
CA SER A 59 4.07 7.52 -5.58
C SER A 59 3.87 8.29 -6.88
N GLU A 60 4.03 7.61 -8.01
CA GLU A 60 3.75 8.18 -9.34
C GLU A 60 2.34 7.85 -9.82
N LEU A 61 1.77 6.78 -9.25
CA LEU A 61 0.40 6.33 -9.50
C LEU A 61 -0.21 5.96 -8.15
N ILE A 62 -1.43 6.40 -7.90
CA ILE A 62 -2.20 6.04 -6.70
C ILE A 62 -3.42 5.25 -7.12
N LEU A 63 -3.60 4.09 -6.49
CA LEU A 63 -4.76 3.22 -6.58
C LEU A 63 -5.55 3.34 -5.28
N SER A 64 -6.86 3.54 -5.40
CA SER A 64 -7.78 3.70 -4.27
C SER A 64 -8.61 2.45 -4.04
#